data_AF-A0A1L7WNU9-F1
#
_entry.id   AF-A0A1L7WNU9-F1
#
_cell.length_a   1.000
_cell.length_b   1.000
_cell.length_c   1.000
_cell.angle_alpha   90.00
_cell.angle_beta   90.00
_cell.angle_gamma   90.00
#
_symmetry.space_group_name_H-M   'P 1'
#
loop_
_entity.id
_entity.type
_entity.pdbx_description
1 polymer ?
#
loop_
_entity_poly.entity_id
_entity_poly.type
_entity_poly.pdbx_seq_one_letter_code
_entity_poly.pdbx_strand_id
1 'polypeptide(L)'
;MSVVSRYLPFASSTTATQACAYLFAVCLFSISFLVFLNSSVSFVITDLIGIKDGVGDLVGTLGFVDELVALFACPLWGILSDRLGVRIVCVAGYSIVGLALFIFVQARNVYPQLLLARILFSMGGAATATMVTAILPSMTGNSRERESTIGQGVGEPVSPGNRHSVAASLDSEVTITPARYNNGRPKSPSTNGNVKKSDARSSSSPPRLAGLVGVFTGCGALVALAIFLPLPAQFSHIKGVTQGQAVADSFYVVGTVALLVAVACFFGLRNLNGEEGKGWRLLLGRTAPSQGYEPIASQDGQALTRAPFLPYWHLLLDSTVLGFKDAQIGLGYLGGFVARASSVGISLFIPLYINAYFIRNGFCQGSPNDPSPELKKECRAAYVLAAELTGVSQLIALLCAPLFGYLSDRYRRFNVPLLIASVFGIAGYTAFAQLQSPEPKNINGRGGSPVVFLIVSMIGISQIGAIVCSLGLLGRGVLGDEGGYNLSGQLHDAQSGQSGLVANDAAETAPLVATTQTSSRSHLKGSIAGVYSLSGGGAILLLTKLGGSLFDTLSTGAPFYMMAIFNAVLLVVGIGAGLYREIRTRKR
;
A
#
# COMPACT_ATOMS: atom_id res chain seq x y z
N MET A 1 -14.66 24.06 14.48
CA MET A 1 -13.57 23.63 13.56
C MET A 1 -12.26 23.78 14.31
N SER A 2 -11.60 22.68 14.67
CA SER A 2 -10.29 22.75 15.34
C SER A 2 -9.25 23.29 14.35
N VAL A 3 -8.30 24.09 14.86
CA VAL A 3 -7.22 24.77 14.12
C VAL A 3 -6.44 23.81 13.20
N VAL A 4 -6.42 22.52 13.54
CA VAL A 4 -5.76 21.44 12.79
C VAL A 4 -6.44 21.15 11.44
N SER A 5 -7.77 21.32 11.32
CA SER A 5 -8.51 21.04 10.07
C SER A 5 -8.22 22.04 8.94
N ARG A 6 -7.67 23.22 9.24
CA ARG A 6 -7.30 24.22 8.22
C ARG A 6 -5.99 23.94 7.51
N TYR A 7 -5.12 23.09 8.07
CA TYR A 7 -3.81 22.77 7.51
C TYR A 7 -3.75 21.40 6.84
N LEU A 8 -4.76 20.56 7.03
CA LEU A 8 -4.82 19.23 6.44
C LEU A 8 -5.58 19.25 5.10
N PRO A 9 -5.13 18.50 4.07
CA PRO A 9 -5.68 18.52 2.72
C PRO A 9 -7.00 17.73 2.59
N PHE A 10 -7.93 17.89 3.54
CA PHE A 10 -9.26 17.28 3.50
C PHE A 10 -10.26 18.17 2.76
N ALA A 11 -11.28 17.55 2.17
CA ALA A 11 -12.42 18.28 1.62
C ALA A 11 -13.11 19.11 2.71
N SER A 12 -13.66 20.28 2.35
CA SER A 12 -14.34 21.17 3.31
C SER A 12 -15.59 20.54 3.94
N SER A 13 -16.09 19.46 3.35
CA SER A 13 -17.25 18.68 3.80
C SER A 13 -16.87 17.53 4.75
N THR A 14 -15.58 17.24 4.96
CA THR A 14 -15.10 16.22 5.89
C THR A 14 -15.05 16.75 7.32
N THR A 15 -15.70 16.05 8.24
CA THR A 15 -15.67 16.42 9.67
C THR A 15 -14.34 16.01 10.32
N ALA A 16 -13.93 16.71 11.39
CA ALA A 16 -12.70 16.37 12.11
C ALA A 16 -12.73 14.93 12.69
N THR A 17 -13.91 14.43 13.03
CA THR A 17 -14.13 13.05 13.49
C THR A 17 -13.90 12.03 12.38
N GLN A 18 -14.36 12.30 11.15
CA GLN A 18 -14.11 11.46 9.98
C GLN A 18 -12.62 11.43 9.61
N ALA A 19 -11.98 12.60 9.58
CA ALA A 19 -10.55 12.70 9.33
C ALA A 19 -9.70 11.96 10.39
N CYS A 20 -10.08 12.09 11.67
CA CYS A 20 -9.40 11.39 12.76
C CYS A 20 -9.58 9.88 12.68
N ALA A 21 -10.82 9.40 12.47
CA ALA A 21 -11.10 7.97 12.32
C ALA A 21 -10.37 7.38 11.10
N TYR A 22 -10.30 8.11 10.00
CA TYR A 22 -9.54 7.67 8.85
C TYR A 22 -8.04 7.58 9.14
N LEU A 23 -7.39 8.65 9.58
CA LEU A 23 -5.93 8.65 9.77
C LEU A 23 -5.47 7.80 10.96
N PHE A 24 -6.08 7.96 12.12
CA PHE A 24 -5.63 7.33 13.37
C PHE A 24 -6.26 5.97 13.65
N ALA A 25 -7.41 5.65 13.04
CA ALA A 25 -8.00 4.32 13.17
C ALA A 25 -7.69 3.49 11.92
N VAL A 26 -8.22 3.88 10.76
CA VAL A 26 -8.11 3.08 9.53
C VAL A 26 -6.67 2.94 9.05
N CYS A 27 -5.98 4.06 8.87
CA CYS A 27 -4.68 4.07 8.21
C CYS A 27 -3.57 3.56 9.13
N LEU A 28 -3.61 3.96 10.41
CA LEU A 28 -2.64 3.52 11.42
C LEU A 28 -2.76 2.02 11.74
N PHE A 29 -3.96 1.49 11.99
CA PHE A 29 -4.10 0.12 12.50
C PHE A 29 -4.24 -0.96 11.43
N SER A 30 -4.66 -0.63 10.20
CA SER A 30 -4.75 -1.63 9.10
C SER A 30 -3.46 -2.40 8.91
N ILE A 31 -2.34 -1.68 8.82
CA ILE A 31 -1.02 -2.32 8.64
C ILE A 31 -0.50 -2.89 9.96
N SER A 32 -0.73 -2.20 11.07
CA SER A 32 -0.19 -2.61 12.37
C SER A 32 -0.55 -4.07 12.72
N PHE A 33 -1.81 -4.47 12.50
CA PHE A 33 -2.23 -5.85 12.76
C PHE A 33 -1.58 -6.86 11.82
N LEU A 34 -1.43 -6.54 10.53
CA LEU A 34 -0.76 -7.40 9.55
C LEU A 34 0.72 -7.62 9.91
N VAL A 35 1.43 -6.55 10.30
CA VAL A 35 2.85 -6.62 10.74
C VAL A 35 2.98 -7.54 11.94
N PHE A 36 2.12 -7.31 12.95
CA PHE A 36 2.13 -8.07 14.19
C PHE A 36 1.96 -9.56 13.93
N LEU A 37 0.93 -9.97 13.19
CA LEU A 37 0.67 -11.40 12.95
C LEU A 37 1.81 -12.07 12.17
N ASN A 38 2.30 -11.43 11.11
CA ASN A 38 3.35 -12.02 10.28
C ASN A 38 4.68 -12.19 11.02
N SER A 39 5.00 -11.25 11.91
CA SER A 39 6.25 -11.28 12.66
C SER A 39 6.17 -12.16 13.92
N SER A 40 4.97 -12.40 14.45
CA SER A 40 4.75 -13.22 15.66
C SER A 40 4.46 -14.70 15.35
N VAL A 41 4.13 -15.02 14.11
CA VAL A 41 3.64 -16.35 13.70
C VAL A 41 4.63 -17.49 13.93
N SER A 42 5.92 -17.25 13.65
CA SER A 42 6.96 -18.25 13.90
C SER A 42 7.03 -18.58 15.38
N PHE A 43 6.80 -17.57 16.23
CA PHE A 43 6.82 -17.74 17.67
C PHE A 43 5.56 -18.40 18.21
N VAL A 44 4.39 -18.19 17.61
CA VAL A 44 3.17 -18.94 17.97
C VAL A 44 3.39 -20.45 17.72
N ILE A 45 4.00 -20.79 16.58
CA ILE A 45 4.29 -22.20 16.24
C ILE A 45 5.28 -22.82 17.25
N THR A 46 6.34 -22.09 17.63
CA THR A 46 7.38 -22.61 18.52
C THR A 46 7.00 -22.57 20.01
N ASP A 47 6.42 -21.47 20.49
CA ASP A 47 6.24 -21.20 21.92
C ASP A 47 4.85 -21.60 22.43
N LEU A 48 3.83 -21.57 21.57
CA LEU A 48 2.46 -21.96 21.93
C LEU A 48 2.15 -23.40 21.52
N ILE A 49 2.42 -23.76 20.26
CA ILE A 49 2.13 -25.11 19.73
C ILE A 49 3.26 -26.10 20.08
N GLY A 50 4.50 -25.62 20.21
CA GLY A 50 5.65 -26.44 20.60
C GLY A 50 6.36 -27.14 19.43
N ILE A 51 6.10 -26.75 18.18
CA ILE A 51 6.76 -27.34 17.00
C ILE A 51 8.05 -26.56 16.72
N LYS A 52 9.19 -27.25 16.75
CA LYS A 52 10.53 -26.65 16.55
C LYS A 52 11.20 -27.05 15.23
N ASP A 53 10.70 -28.10 14.59
CA ASP A 53 11.19 -28.60 13.29
C ASP A 53 10.25 -28.18 12.15
N GLY A 54 10.82 -27.88 10.97
CA GLY A 54 10.03 -27.53 9.79
C GLY A 54 9.25 -26.21 9.90
N VAL A 55 9.65 -25.32 10.81
CA VAL A 55 8.93 -24.06 11.07
C VAL A 55 8.91 -23.16 9.83
N GLY A 56 9.97 -23.20 9.00
CA GLY A 56 10.05 -22.43 7.77
C GLY A 56 8.97 -22.82 6.75
N ASP A 57 8.79 -24.11 6.47
CA ASP A 57 7.77 -24.59 5.54
C ASP A 57 6.35 -24.35 6.06
N LEU A 58 6.14 -24.48 7.38
CA LEU A 58 4.85 -24.18 8.01
C LEU A 58 4.49 -22.69 7.90
N VAL A 59 5.40 -21.81 8.31
CA VAL A 59 5.21 -20.35 8.22
C VAL A 59 5.04 -19.92 6.76
N GLY A 60 5.85 -20.49 5.87
CA GLY A 60 5.80 -20.26 4.43
C GLY A 60 4.48 -20.71 3.81
N THR A 61 3.97 -21.89 4.17
CA THR A 61 2.69 -22.40 3.66
C THR A 61 1.51 -21.58 4.18
N LEU A 62 1.53 -21.17 5.44
CA LEU A 62 0.50 -20.29 5.98
C LEU A 62 0.49 -18.92 5.27
N GLY A 63 1.68 -18.34 5.03
CA GLY A 63 1.80 -17.12 4.23
C GLY A 63 1.36 -17.31 2.78
N PHE A 64 1.67 -18.44 2.16
CA PHE A 64 1.20 -18.76 0.80
C PHE A 64 -0.34 -18.75 0.71
N VAL A 65 -1.02 -19.35 1.70
CA VAL A 65 -2.49 -19.39 1.73
C VAL A 65 -3.08 -18.00 1.95
N ASP A 66 -2.47 -17.18 2.81
CA ASP A 66 -2.92 -15.82 3.03
C ASP A 66 -2.95 -15.01 1.73
N GLU A 67 -1.96 -15.20 0.85
CA GLU A 67 -1.85 -14.48 -0.42
C GLU A 67 -2.92 -14.96 -1.41
N LEU A 68 -3.17 -16.26 -1.45
CA LEU A 68 -4.26 -16.82 -2.25
C LEU A 68 -5.62 -16.26 -1.81
N VAL A 69 -5.86 -16.20 -0.50
CA VAL A 69 -7.10 -15.64 0.05
C VAL A 69 -7.22 -14.17 -0.32
N ALA A 70 -6.17 -13.37 -0.13
CA ALA A 70 -6.16 -11.95 -0.48
C ALA A 70 -6.41 -11.69 -1.98
N LEU A 71 -5.86 -12.54 -2.86
CA LEU A 71 -6.04 -12.45 -4.31
C LEU A 71 -7.53 -12.50 -4.72
N PHE A 72 -8.37 -13.20 -3.96
CA PHE A 72 -9.82 -13.26 -4.20
C PHE A 72 -10.61 -12.31 -3.30
N ALA A 73 -10.15 -12.09 -2.06
CA ALA A 73 -10.90 -11.35 -1.05
C ALA A 73 -10.92 -9.85 -1.31
N CYS A 74 -9.81 -9.22 -1.69
CA CYS A 74 -9.83 -7.76 -1.79
C CYS A 74 -10.64 -7.19 -2.97
N PRO A 75 -10.75 -7.81 -4.18
CA PRO A 75 -11.68 -7.38 -5.21
C PRO A 75 -13.13 -7.59 -4.77
N LEU A 76 -13.39 -8.68 -4.04
CA LEU A 76 -14.70 -8.95 -3.45
C LEU A 76 -15.09 -7.85 -2.45
N TRP A 77 -14.18 -7.48 -1.54
CA TRP A 77 -14.41 -6.40 -0.57
C TRP A 77 -14.52 -5.02 -1.23
N GLY A 78 -13.78 -4.76 -2.31
CA GLY A 78 -13.91 -3.54 -3.12
C GLY A 78 -15.32 -3.39 -3.68
N ILE A 79 -15.77 -4.38 -4.46
CA ILE A 79 -17.13 -4.43 -5.02
C ILE A 79 -18.19 -4.35 -3.92
N LEU A 80 -17.95 -5.02 -2.78
CA LEU A 80 -18.88 -5.01 -1.67
C LEU A 80 -18.95 -3.63 -1.00
N SER A 81 -17.83 -2.91 -0.90
CA SER A 81 -17.78 -1.56 -0.34
C SER A 81 -18.51 -0.54 -1.20
N ASP A 82 -18.51 -0.71 -2.52
CA ASP A 82 -19.29 0.12 -3.42
C ASP A 82 -20.80 -0.03 -3.23
N ARG A 83 -21.26 -1.20 -2.76
CA ARG A 83 -22.69 -1.51 -2.60
C ARG A 83 -23.18 -1.33 -1.17
N LEU A 84 -22.46 -1.86 -0.18
CA LEU A 84 -22.82 -1.77 1.25
C LEU A 84 -22.34 -0.48 1.90
N GLY A 85 -21.33 0.15 1.32
CA GLY A 85 -20.66 1.31 1.86
C GLY A 85 -19.41 0.98 2.69
N VAL A 86 -18.43 1.87 2.63
CA VAL A 86 -17.08 1.71 3.21
C VAL A 86 -17.11 1.54 4.72
N ARG A 87 -18.07 2.19 5.40
CA ARG A 87 -18.23 2.09 6.86
C ARG A 87 -18.53 0.67 7.32
N ILE A 88 -19.47 -0.02 6.65
CA ILE A 88 -19.89 -1.36 7.05
C ILE A 88 -18.75 -2.34 6.81
N VAL A 89 -18.07 -2.21 5.67
CA VAL A 89 -16.93 -3.06 5.33
C VAL A 89 -15.75 -2.84 6.27
N CYS A 90 -15.43 -1.60 6.66
CA CYS A 90 -14.43 -1.32 7.70
C CYS A 90 -14.73 -2.04 9.01
N VAL A 91 -15.96 -1.90 9.51
CA VAL A 91 -16.36 -2.49 10.80
C VAL A 91 -16.32 -4.01 10.73
N ALA A 92 -16.81 -4.60 9.63
CA ALA A 92 -16.74 -6.04 9.40
C ALA A 92 -15.28 -6.52 9.35
N GLY A 93 -14.42 -5.85 8.58
CA GLY A 93 -13.00 -6.18 8.44
C GLY A 93 -12.27 -6.20 9.79
N TYR A 94 -12.35 -5.11 10.57
CA TYR A 94 -11.70 -5.05 11.88
C TYR A 94 -12.30 -6.02 12.90
N SER A 95 -13.60 -6.29 12.82
CA SER A 95 -14.25 -7.30 13.67
C SER A 95 -13.74 -8.71 13.36
N ILE A 96 -13.59 -9.04 12.07
CA ILE A 96 -13.02 -10.30 11.61
C ILE A 96 -11.56 -10.42 12.05
N VAL A 97 -10.75 -9.37 11.90
CA VAL A 97 -9.35 -9.34 12.38
C VAL A 97 -9.27 -9.58 13.89
N GLY A 98 -10.08 -8.87 14.68
CA GLY A 98 -10.12 -9.03 16.14
C GLY A 98 -10.50 -10.44 16.56
N LEU A 99 -11.57 -10.99 15.97
CA LEU A 99 -11.99 -12.36 16.23
C LEU A 99 -10.94 -13.39 15.80
N ALA A 100 -10.31 -13.18 14.64
CA ALA A 100 -9.28 -14.08 14.14
C ALA A 100 -8.07 -14.13 15.09
N LEU A 101 -7.62 -12.99 15.63
CA LEU A 101 -6.52 -12.93 16.60
C LEU A 101 -6.85 -13.69 17.90
N PHE A 102 -8.10 -13.64 18.37
CA PHE A 102 -8.55 -14.41 19.53
C PHE A 102 -8.53 -15.92 19.26
N ILE A 103 -9.01 -16.34 18.09
CA ILE A 103 -9.04 -17.75 17.68
C ILE A 103 -7.62 -18.26 17.41
N PHE A 104 -6.72 -17.39 16.93
CA PHE A 104 -5.35 -17.75 16.53
C PHE A 104 -4.57 -18.46 17.65
N VAL A 105 -4.72 -17.98 18.88
CA VAL A 105 -4.02 -18.52 20.07
C VAL A 105 -4.79 -19.63 20.79
N GLN A 106 -5.97 -20.01 20.28
CA GLN A 106 -6.69 -21.19 20.74
C GLN A 106 -6.34 -22.44 19.93
N ALA A 107 -5.64 -22.28 18.80
CA ALA A 107 -5.23 -23.37 17.94
C ALA A 107 -4.19 -24.26 18.63
N ARG A 108 -4.46 -25.57 18.69
CA ARG A 108 -3.55 -26.60 19.22
C ARG A 108 -2.79 -27.37 18.15
N ASN A 109 -3.26 -27.30 16.91
CA ASN A 109 -2.64 -27.95 15.76
C ASN A 109 -2.46 -26.93 14.63
N VAL A 110 -1.37 -27.04 13.87
CA VAL A 110 -1.12 -26.15 12.72
C VAL A 110 -2.17 -26.37 11.64
N TYR A 111 -2.45 -27.64 11.33
CA TYR A 111 -3.52 -28.04 10.42
C TYR A 111 -4.57 -28.87 11.18
N PRO A 112 -5.87 -28.55 11.08
CA PRO A 112 -6.48 -27.47 10.28
C PRO A 112 -6.65 -26.12 11.04
N GLN A 113 -6.46 -26.10 12.35
CA GLN A 113 -6.95 -25.00 13.21
C GLN A 113 -6.22 -23.67 12.98
N LEU A 114 -4.89 -23.67 13.03
CA LEU A 114 -4.11 -22.45 12.82
C LEU A 114 -4.28 -21.91 11.40
N LEU A 115 -4.31 -22.81 10.40
CA LEU A 115 -4.61 -22.46 9.01
C LEU A 115 -5.96 -21.76 8.87
N LEU A 116 -7.02 -22.29 9.49
CA LEU A 116 -8.35 -21.68 9.40
C LEU A 116 -8.40 -20.31 10.08
N ALA A 117 -7.75 -20.16 11.23
CA ALA A 117 -7.61 -18.86 11.90
C ALA A 117 -6.86 -17.85 11.03
N ARG A 118 -5.85 -18.32 10.29
CA ARG A 118 -5.06 -17.52 9.35
C ARG A 118 -5.88 -17.07 8.14
N ILE A 119 -6.65 -17.96 7.53
CA ILE A 119 -7.59 -17.63 6.44
C ILE A 119 -8.59 -16.57 6.90
N LEU A 120 -9.16 -16.71 8.10
CA LEU A 120 -10.08 -15.73 8.66
C LEU A 120 -9.40 -14.37 8.85
N PHE A 121 -8.17 -14.36 9.37
CA PHE A 121 -7.39 -13.13 9.50
C PHE A 121 -7.09 -12.50 8.14
N SER A 122 -6.68 -13.29 7.14
CA SER A 122 -6.41 -12.79 5.78
C SER A 122 -7.67 -12.17 5.14
N MET A 123 -8.85 -12.78 5.31
CA MET A 123 -10.10 -12.17 4.83
C MET A 123 -10.39 -10.81 5.50
N GLY A 124 -10.15 -10.69 6.80
CA GLY A 124 -10.33 -9.43 7.53
C GLY A 124 -9.28 -8.39 7.16
N GLY A 125 -8.01 -8.79 7.05
CA GLY A 125 -6.90 -7.95 6.65
C GLY A 125 -7.06 -7.42 5.22
N ALA A 126 -7.54 -8.27 4.31
CA ALA A 126 -7.92 -7.89 2.95
C ALA A 126 -8.98 -6.78 2.96
N ALA A 127 -10.03 -6.92 3.77
CA ALA A 127 -11.05 -5.90 3.92
C ALA A 127 -10.47 -4.58 4.43
N THR A 128 -9.69 -4.60 5.51
CA THR A 128 -9.15 -3.36 6.12
C THR A 128 -8.19 -2.65 5.19
N ALA A 129 -7.34 -3.40 4.48
CA ALA A 129 -6.43 -2.82 3.50
C ALA A 129 -7.18 -2.19 2.31
N THR A 130 -8.22 -2.84 1.79
CA THR A 130 -9.03 -2.26 0.69
C THR A 130 -9.74 -0.97 1.11
N MET A 131 -10.18 -0.90 2.37
CA MET A 131 -10.91 0.29 2.83
C MET A 131 -10.05 1.53 2.94
N VAL A 132 -8.75 1.37 3.15
CA VAL A 132 -7.80 2.47 3.20
C VAL A 132 -7.83 3.26 1.89
N THR A 133 -7.86 2.59 0.73
CA THR A 133 -7.93 3.29 -0.56
C THR A 133 -9.37 3.68 -0.92
N ALA A 134 -10.36 2.85 -0.59
CA ALA A 134 -11.76 3.10 -0.93
C ALA A 134 -12.34 4.34 -0.24
N ILE A 135 -11.84 4.69 0.96
CA ILE A 135 -12.28 5.89 1.69
C ILE A 135 -11.64 7.18 1.12
N LEU A 136 -10.47 7.09 0.49
CA LEU A 136 -9.69 8.25 0.06
C LEU A 136 -10.46 9.19 -0.90
N PRO A 137 -11.19 8.71 -1.93
CA PRO A 137 -11.99 9.57 -2.81
C PRO A 137 -13.06 10.36 -2.04
N SER A 138 -13.77 9.72 -1.11
CA SER A 138 -14.82 10.35 -0.29
C SER A 138 -14.27 11.44 0.64
N MET A 139 -12.97 11.41 0.95
CA MET A 139 -12.29 12.41 1.79
C MET A 139 -11.66 13.57 1.00
N THR A 140 -11.51 13.42 -0.33
CA THR A 140 -10.87 14.40 -1.21
C THR A 140 -11.83 15.11 -2.15
N GLY A 141 -13.00 14.55 -2.43
CA GLY A 141 -13.99 15.11 -3.35
C GLY A 141 -14.54 16.47 -2.89
N ASN A 142 -14.39 17.50 -3.72
CA ASN A 142 -15.04 18.80 -3.53
C ASN A 142 -16.44 18.78 -4.14
N SER A 143 -17.45 19.24 -3.41
CA SER A 143 -18.86 19.34 -3.81
C SER A 143 -19.18 20.26 -4.99
N ARG A 144 -18.20 20.69 -5.80
CA ARG A 144 -18.41 21.70 -6.86
C ARG A 144 -18.80 21.14 -8.23
N GLU A 145 -18.71 19.84 -8.47
CA GLU A 145 -19.12 19.26 -9.76
C GLU A 145 -20.63 19.01 -9.90
N ARG A 146 -21.40 19.08 -8.80
CA ARG A 146 -22.86 18.85 -8.85
C ARG A 146 -23.73 20.11 -8.90
N GLU A 147 -23.19 21.29 -8.61
CA GLU A 147 -23.99 22.51 -8.45
C GLU A 147 -23.93 23.46 -9.66
N SER A 148 -23.06 23.22 -10.64
CA SER A 148 -22.98 24.05 -11.87
C SER A 148 -23.89 23.60 -13.01
N THR A 149 -24.81 22.65 -12.77
CA THR A 149 -25.68 22.12 -13.85
C THR A 149 -27.16 22.04 -13.46
N ILE A 150 -27.57 22.57 -12.30
CA ILE A 150 -28.98 22.61 -11.90
C ILE A 150 -29.28 24.00 -11.32
N GLY A 151 -29.56 24.95 -12.20
CA GLY A 151 -29.85 26.32 -11.77
C GLY A 151 -30.10 27.35 -12.89
N GLN A 152 -30.49 26.92 -14.10
CA GLN A 152 -31.18 27.81 -15.03
C GLN A 152 -32.32 27.03 -15.68
N GLY A 153 -33.55 27.35 -15.31
CA GLY A 153 -34.74 26.75 -15.92
C GLY A 153 -35.98 26.82 -15.04
N VAL A 154 -36.48 28.02 -14.76
CA VAL A 154 -37.92 28.25 -14.55
C VAL A 154 -38.27 29.54 -15.28
N GLY A 155 -39.08 29.44 -16.33
CA GLY A 155 -39.50 30.56 -17.16
C GLY A 155 -40.78 31.21 -16.67
N GLU A 156 -40.96 32.49 -16.99
CA GLU A 156 -42.24 33.19 -17.09
C GLU A 156 -42.11 34.40 -18.07
N PRO A 157 -43.22 34.97 -18.60
CA PRO A 157 -43.33 35.42 -20.00
C PRO A 157 -43.08 36.92 -20.28
N VAL A 158 -42.60 37.18 -21.50
CA VAL A 158 -42.75 38.36 -22.42
C VAL A 158 -42.87 39.80 -21.83
N SER A 159 -41.90 40.66 -22.16
CA SER A 159 -42.14 41.98 -22.79
C SER A 159 -40.88 42.56 -23.47
N PRO A 160 -41.00 43.35 -24.56
CA PRO A 160 -39.90 43.69 -25.46
C PRO A 160 -39.30 45.07 -25.15
N GLY A 161 -37.98 45.23 -25.31
CA GLY A 161 -37.38 46.56 -25.36
C GLY A 161 -35.90 46.61 -24.98
N ASN A 162 -35.01 46.42 -25.95
CA ASN A 162 -33.94 47.36 -26.34
C ASN A 162 -32.87 46.64 -27.18
N ARG A 163 -32.84 46.99 -28.46
CA ARG A 163 -31.71 46.80 -29.37
C ARG A 163 -30.90 48.10 -29.46
N HIS A 164 -29.69 47.98 -30.02
CA HIS A 164 -28.72 49.00 -30.48
C HIS A 164 -27.67 49.39 -29.43
N SER A 165 -26.37 49.48 -29.70
CA SER A 165 -25.50 49.38 -30.90
C SER A 165 -24.08 49.05 -30.40
N VAL A 166 -23.11 48.59 -31.21
CA VAL A 166 -22.15 49.42 -31.97
C VAL A 166 -21.59 48.62 -33.15
N ALA A 167 -21.43 49.34 -34.26
CA ALA A 167 -21.08 48.89 -35.61
C ALA A 167 -19.56 48.75 -35.88
N ALA A 168 -19.30 48.30 -37.11
CA ALA A 168 -18.08 47.77 -37.73
C ALA A 168 -16.90 48.73 -37.97
N SER A 169 -15.72 48.13 -38.24
CA SER A 169 -14.86 48.54 -39.38
C SER A 169 -13.97 47.37 -39.83
N LEU A 170 -13.79 47.29 -41.15
CA LEU A 170 -13.14 46.25 -41.96
C LEU A 170 -11.62 46.42 -42.08
N ASP A 171 -10.97 45.29 -42.35
CA ASP A 171 -9.70 45.01 -43.06
C ASP A 171 -8.48 45.94 -42.92
N SER A 172 -7.36 45.32 -42.51
CA SER A 172 -6.03 45.56 -43.08
C SER A 172 -5.18 44.30 -42.93
N GLU A 173 -4.70 43.80 -44.06
CA GLU A 173 -3.90 42.60 -44.26
C GLU A 173 -2.54 42.61 -43.56
N VAL A 174 -2.11 41.40 -43.15
CA VAL A 174 -0.76 40.83 -43.25
C VAL A 174 0.44 41.66 -42.76
N THR A 175 1.11 41.18 -41.69
CA THR A 175 2.49 40.61 -41.76
C THR A 175 2.86 39.99 -40.41
N ILE A 176 3.10 38.68 -40.43
CA ILE A 176 3.68 37.92 -39.32
C ILE A 176 5.19 38.15 -39.31
N THR A 177 5.76 38.58 -38.17
CA THR A 177 7.14 38.23 -37.79
C THR A 177 7.16 37.74 -36.34
N PRO A 178 7.76 36.57 -36.04
CA PRO A 178 7.73 35.95 -34.71
C PRO A 178 8.73 36.56 -33.70
N ALA A 179 9.29 37.74 -33.97
CA ALA A 179 10.39 38.31 -33.18
C ALA A 179 10.00 39.46 -32.22
N ARG A 180 8.71 39.85 -32.11
CA ARG A 180 8.26 40.95 -31.23
C ARG A 180 7.20 40.57 -30.19
N TYR A 181 7.03 39.28 -29.86
CA TYR A 181 6.17 38.90 -28.73
C TYR A 181 6.87 39.04 -27.36
N ASN A 182 8.19 39.22 -27.33
CA ASN A 182 8.96 39.01 -26.09
C ASN A 182 9.49 40.26 -25.38
N ASN A 183 9.00 41.48 -25.65
CA ASN A 183 9.41 42.63 -24.84
C ASN A 183 8.35 43.72 -24.78
N GLY A 184 7.91 44.01 -23.55
CA GLY A 184 7.28 45.28 -23.19
C GLY A 184 5.77 45.21 -23.03
N ARG A 185 5.30 45.00 -21.79
CA ARG A 185 4.11 45.72 -21.33
C ARG A 185 4.41 46.52 -20.07
N PRO A 186 4.01 47.80 -20.02
CA PRO A 186 4.43 48.76 -19.00
C PRO A 186 3.49 48.72 -17.79
N LYS A 187 4.02 49.12 -16.63
CA LYS A 187 3.24 49.46 -15.43
C LYS A 187 2.51 50.79 -15.61
N SER A 188 1.23 50.86 -15.20
CA SER A 188 0.53 52.00 -14.55
C SER A 188 -0.99 51.75 -14.51
N PRO A 189 -1.80 52.47 -13.71
CA PRO A 189 -1.57 53.00 -12.36
C PRO A 189 -2.63 52.52 -11.34
N SER A 190 -2.35 52.76 -10.07
CA SER A 190 -3.22 52.50 -8.91
C SER A 190 -4.55 53.25 -8.97
N THR A 191 -5.66 52.55 -8.76
CA THR A 191 -6.93 53.15 -8.33
C THR A 191 -7.48 52.39 -7.14
N ASN A 192 -7.59 53.10 -6.02
CA ASN A 192 -8.14 52.61 -4.75
C ASN A 192 -9.61 52.25 -4.92
N GLY A 193 -9.89 50.95 -4.94
CA GLY A 193 -11.21 50.39 -4.69
C GLY A 193 -11.05 49.27 -3.67
N ASN A 194 -11.66 49.43 -2.50
CA ASN A 194 -11.68 48.43 -1.42
C ASN A 194 -12.38 47.14 -1.90
N VAL A 195 -11.63 46.25 -2.54
CA VAL A 195 -12.04 44.86 -2.76
C VAL A 195 -11.57 44.05 -1.56
N LYS A 196 -12.51 43.65 -0.72
CA LYS A 196 -12.30 42.64 0.33
C LYS A 196 -11.55 41.46 -0.28
N LYS A 197 -10.35 41.16 0.24
CA LYS A 197 -9.66 39.88 0.03
C LYS A 197 -10.65 38.76 0.37
N SER A 198 -11.19 38.10 -0.64
CA SER A 198 -11.77 36.78 -0.46
C SER A 198 -10.59 35.82 -0.28
N ASP A 199 -10.51 35.26 0.93
CA ASP A 199 -9.53 34.26 1.31
C ASP A 199 -9.42 33.17 0.24
N ALA A 200 -8.19 32.95 -0.24
CA ALA A 200 -7.83 31.76 -1.00
C ALA A 200 -8.01 30.53 -0.09
N ARG A 201 -9.24 29.98 -0.05
CA ARG A 201 -9.55 28.73 0.65
C ARG A 201 -8.72 27.62 0.01
N SER A 202 -7.90 26.98 0.83
CA SER A 202 -7.02 25.85 0.52
C SER A 202 -7.75 24.79 -0.33
N SER A 203 -7.36 24.64 -1.58
CA SER A 203 -7.77 23.48 -2.37
C SER A 203 -7.11 22.23 -1.78
N SER A 204 -7.92 21.25 -1.37
CA SER A 204 -7.48 19.89 -1.09
C SER A 204 -6.90 19.32 -2.39
N SER A 205 -5.58 19.12 -2.45
CA SER A 205 -4.99 18.40 -3.58
C SER A 205 -4.95 16.90 -3.22
N PRO A 206 -5.64 16.02 -3.98
CA PRO A 206 -5.66 14.57 -3.73
C PRO A 206 -4.28 13.94 -3.49
N PRO A 207 -3.19 14.37 -4.17
CA PRO A 207 -1.84 13.86 -3.90
C PRO A 207 -1.36 14.15 -2.48
N ARG A 208 -1.60 15.35 -1.94
CA ARG A 208 -1.12 15.69 -0.59
C ARG A 208 -1.80 14.84 0.48
N LEU A 209 -3.10 14.55 0.31
CA LEU A 209 -3.80 13.68 1.25
C LEU A 209 -3.26 12.26 1.17
N ALA A 210 -3.13 11.70 -0.04
CA ALA A 210 -2.60 10.36 -0.21
C ALA A 210 -1.19 10.17 0.41
N GLY A 211 -0.34 11.20 0.32
CA GLY A 211 0.98 11.21 0.97
C GLY A 211 0.90 11.22 2.49
N LEU A 212 -0.04 11.98 3.07
CA LEU A 212 -0.32 11.94 4.50
C LEU A 212 -0.79 10.56 4.93
N VAL A 213 -1.66 9.93 4.14
CA VAL A 213 -2.17 8.61 4.47
C VAL A 213 -1.06 7.57 4.48
N GLY A 214 -0.18 7.58 3.48
CA GLY A 214 1.02 6.73 3.44
C GLY A 214 1.91 6.89 4.68
N VAL A 215 2.12 8.12 5.17
CA VAL A 215 2.87 8.35 6.42
C VAL A 215 2.20 7.69 7.62
N PHE A 216 0.89 7.87 7.81
CA PHE A 216 0.16 7.26 8.93
C PHE A 216 0.15 5.73 8.86
N THR A 217 0.03 5.22 7.64
CA THR A 217 0.08 3.80 7.33
C THR A 217 1.48 3.21 7.60
N GLY A 218 2.56 3.91 7.25
CA GLY A 218 3.93 3.55 7.64
C GLY A 218 4.19 3.65 9.15
N CYS A 219 3.65 4.67 9.82
CA CYS A 219 3.67 4.78 11.28
C CYS A 219 2.97 3.59 11.95
N GLY A 220 1.92 3.04 11.32
CA GLY A 220 1.23 1.83 11.78
C GLY A 220 2.15 0.62 11.92
N ALA A 221 3.08 0.45 10.98
CA ALA A 221 4.09 -0.60 11.05
C ALA A 221 5.05 -0.38 12.23
N LEU A 222 5.48 0.86 12.45
CA LEU A 222 6.30 1.22 13.62
C LEU A 222 5.54 1.00 14.94
N VAL A 223 4.23 1.24 14.98
CA VAL A 223 3.39 0.92 16.15
C VAL A 223 3.39 -0.58 16.42
N ALA A 224 3.24 -1.43 15.40
CA ALA A 224 3.31 -2.87 15.59
C ALA A 224 4.68 -3.32 16.14
N LEU A 225 5.75 -2.74 15.61
CA LEU A 225 7.12 -3.10 16.00
C LEU A 225 7.49 -2.58 17.40
N ALA A 226 7.10 -1.36 17.74
CA ALA A 226 7.48 -0.72 19.01
C ALA A 226 6.54 -1.09 20.16
N ILE A 227 5.26 -1.38 19.86
CA ILE A 227 4.23 -1.64 20.87
C ILE A 227 3.83 -3.11 20.85
N PHE A 228 3.35 -3.64 19.73
CA PHE A 228 2.71 -4.97 19.72
C PHE A 228 3.69 -6.15 19.80
N LEU A 229 4.81 -6.12 19.05
CA LEU A 229 5.78 -7.21 19.07
C LEU A 229 6.57 -7.35 20.37
N PRO A 230 6.81 -6.28 21.15
CA PRO A 230 7.37 -6.40 22.49
C PRO A 230 6.37 -6.89 23.55
N LEU A 231 5.05 -6.98 23.27
CA LEU A 231 4.06 -7.40 24.28
C LEU A 231 4.33 -8.81 24.86
N PRO A 232 4.65 -9.85 24.07
CA PRO A 232 4.94 -11.18 24.62
C PRO A 232 6.11 -11.14 25.60
N ALA A 233 7.13 -10.34 25.27
CA ALA A 233 8.29 -10.11 26.11
C ALA A 233 7.95 -9.36 27.41
N GLN A 234 6.98 -8.44 27.38
CA GLN A 234 6.51 -7.71 28.56
C GLN A 234 5.66 -8.59 29.48
N PHE A 235 4.72 -9.36 28.94
CA PHE A 235 3.88 -10.26 29.73
C PHE A 235 4.65 -11.44 30.32
N SER A 236 5.73 -11.88 29.66
CA SER A 236 6.65 -12.90 30.19
C SER A 236 7.35 -12.45 31.49
N HIS A 237 7.39 -11.15 31.80
CA HIS A 237 7.95 -10.63 33.07
C HIS A 237 7.05 -10.88 34.28
N ILE A 238 5.77 -11.20 34.07
CA ILE A 238 4.81 -11.43 35.15
C ILE A 238 5.11 -12.80 35.79
N LYS A 239 5.34 -12.82 37.11
CA LYS A 239 5.62 -14.05 37.85
C LYS A 239 4.43 -15.02 37.71
N GLY A 240 4.72 -16.26 37.31
CA GLY A 240 3.72 -17.32 37.14
C GLY A 240 3.14 -17.46 35.73
N VAL A 241 3.47 -16.56 34.79
CA VAL A 241 3.02 -16.65 33.39
C VAL A 241 4.01 -17.49 32.57
N THR A 242 3.50 -18.45 31.79
CA THR A 242 4.31 -19.25 30.85
C THR A 242 4.57 -18.47 29.56
N GLN A 243 5.58 -18.88 28.78
CA GLN A 243 5.90 -18.18 27.53
C GLN A 243 4.74 -18.25 26.52
N GLY A 244 4.11 -19.42 26.37
CA GLY A 244 2.93 -19.57 25.53
C GLY A 244 1.74 -18.72 26.00
N GLN A 245 1.54 -18.58 27.31
CA GLN A 245 0.49 -17.72 27.85
C GLN A 245 0.77 -16.23 27.60
N ALA A 246 2.02 -15.79 27.74
CA ALA A 246 2.41 -14.42 27.43
C ALA A 246 2.19 -14.06 25.95
N VAL A 247 2.44 -15.01 25.04
CA VAL A 247 2.09 -14.88 23.62
C VAL A 247 0.57 -14.79 23.46
N ALA A 248 -0.20 -15.67 24.09
CA ALA A 248 -1.67 -15.64 24.03
C ALA A 248 -2.26 -14.31 24.51
N ASP A 249 -1.81 -13.82 25.67
CA ASP A 249 -2.24 -12.54 26.25
C ASP A 249 -1.94 -11.36 25.32
N SER A 250 -0.82 -11.39 24.61
CA SER A 250 -0.47 -10.38 23.60
C SER A 250 -1.47 -10.36 22.45
N PHE A 251 -1.85 -11.52 21.93
CA PHE A 251 -2.86 -11.63 20.87
C PHE A 251 -4.24 -11.18 21.33
N TYR A 252 -4.64 -11.47 22.57
CA TYR A 252 -5.90 -10.98 23.13
C TYR A 252 -5.92 -9.46 23.25
N VAL A 253 -4.81 -8.83 23.66
CA VAL A 253 -4.68 -7.37 23.71
C VAL A 253 -4.79 -6.77 22.31
N VAL A 254 -4.02 -7.26 21.34
CA VAL A 254 -4.04 -6.74 19.97
C VAL A 254 -5.41 -6.96 19.31
N GLY A 255 -6.04 -8.11 19.53
CA GLY A 255 -7.40 -8.40 19.07
C GLY A 255 -8.44 -7.46 19.69
N THR A 256 -8.29 -7.12 20.98
CA THR A 256 -9.18 -6.16 21.66
C THR A 256 -9.02 -4.77 21.07
N VAL A 257 -7.78 -4.34 20.78
CA VAL A 257 -7.52 -3.08 20.07
C VAL A 257 -8.18 -3.08 18.69
N ALA A 258 -8.14 -4.19 17.95
CA ALA A 258 -8.83 -4.30 16.66
C ALA A 258 -10.36 -4.12 16.79
N LEU A 259 -10.98 -4.72 17.81
CA LEU A 259 -12.42 -4.53 18.08
C LEU A 259 -12.75 -3.08 18.48
N LEU A 260 -11.89 -2.43 19.27
CA LEU A 260 -12.05 -1.01 19.59
C LEU A 260 -11.91 -0.11 18.36
N VAL A 261 -10.99 -0.44 17.44
CA VAL A 261 -10.86 0.24 16.14
C VAL A 261 -12.11 0.03 15.30
N ALA A 262 -12.72 -1.15 15.32
CA ALA A 262 -14.01 -1.40 14.64
C ALA A 262 -15.10 -0.48 15.19
N VAL A 263 -15.20 -0.34 16.52
CA VAL A 263 -16.15 0.58 17.18
C VAL A 263 -15.84 2.04 16.81
N ALA A 264 -14.57 2.44 16.81
CA ALA A 264 -14.15 3.77 16.41
C ALA A 264 -14.51 4.08 14.94
N CYS A 265 -14.32 3.12 14.03
CA CYS A 265 -14.73 3.25 12.63
C CYS A 265 -16.26 3.34 12.49
N PHE A 266 -17.00 2.58 13.30
CA PHE A 266 -18.45 2.63 13.29
C PHE A 266 -18.99 4.02 13.63
N PHE A 267 -18.41 4.72 14.61
CA PHE A 267 -18.83 6.07 14.97
C PHE A 267 -18.19 7.15 14.09
N GLY A 268 -16.92 6.99 13.74
CA GLY A 268 -16.13 8.01 13.06
C GLY A 268 -16.38 8.14 11.56
N LEU A 269 -16.71 7.04 10.86
CA LEU A 269 -17.00 7.04 9.42
C LEU A 269 -18.49 7.23 9.10
N ARG A 270 -19.25 7.81 10.03
CA ARG A 270 -20.69 8.06 9.84
C ARG A 270 -20.91 9.22 8.87
N ASN A 271 -21.91 9.11 7.99
CA ASN A 271 -22.34 10.13 7.03
C ASN A 271 -21.19 10.66 6.16
N LEU A 272 -20.44 9.76 5.53
CA LEU A 272 -19.43 10.12 4.54
C LEU A 272 -20.09 10.64 3.27
N ASN A 273 -19.50 11.69 2.69
CA ASN A 273 -20.00 12.25 1.43
C ASN A 273 -19.79 11.25 0.29
N GLY A 274 -20.83 11.04 -0.53
CA GLY A 274 -20.82 10.05 -1.62
C GLY A 274 -21.26 8.64 -1.20
N GLU A 275 -21.53 8.41 0.08
CA GLU A 275 -22.03 7.12 0.60
C GLU A 275 -23.55 7.14 0.86
N GLU A 276 -24.23 8.24 0.52
CA GLU A 276 -25.68 8.40 0.68
C GLU A 276 -26.43 7.46 -0.28
N GLY A 277 -27.15 6.49 0.28
CA GLY A 277 -27.91 5.47 -0.48
C GLY A 277 -27.27 4.08 -0.53
N LYS A 278 -26.00 3.94 -0.11
CA LYS A 278 -25.35 2.63 0.05
C LYS A 278 -25.82 1.94 1.33
N GLY A 279 -25.95 0.62 1.29
CA GLY A 279 -26.36 -0.18 2.44
C GLY A 279 -27.16 -1.43 2.08
N TRP A 280 -27.64 -2.12 3.11
CA TRP A 280 -28.34 -3.41 2.98
C TRP A 280 -29.52 -3.39 2.00
N ARG A 281 -30.21 -2.24 1.84
CA ARG A 281 -31.34 -2.09 0.92
C ARG A 281 -30.92 -2.13 -0.56
N LEU A 282 -29.76 -1.59 -0.90
CA LEU A 282 -29.19 -1.60 -2.25
C LEU A 282 -28.69 -3.01 -2.63
N LEU A 283 -28.06 -3.71 -1.68
CA LEU A 283 -27.57 -5.08 -1.90
C LEU A 283 -28.69 -6.12 -2.03
N LEU A 284 -29.78 -5.96 -1.27
CA LEU A 284 -30.97 -6.83 -1.32
C LEU A 284 -31.96 -6.47 -2.45
N GLY A 285 -31.60 -5.52 -3.33
CA GLY A 285 -32.40 -5.15 -4.51
C GLY A 285 -33.80 -4.60 -4.19
N ARG A 286 -34.01 -4.05 -2.99
CA ARG A 286 -35.34 -3.69 -2.46
C ARG A 286 -35.72 -2.21 -2.60
N THR A 287 -35.19 -1.52 -3.59
CA THR A 287 -35.66 -0.18 -3.99
C THR A 287 -36.27 -0.19 -5.38
N ALA A 288 -37.50 0.31 -5.47
CA ALA A 288 -38.21 0.65 -6.70
C ALA A 288 -37.41 1.64 -7.56
N PRO A 289 -37.62 1.67 -8.89
CA PRO A 289 -36.91 2.57 -9.79
C PRO A 289 -37.42 3.99 -9.59
N SER A 290 -36.72 4.81 -8.80
CA SER A 290 -37.03 6.23 -8.70
C SER A 290 -35.76 7.06 -8.56
N GLN A 291 -34.94 7.01 -9.61
CA GLN A 291 -34.38 8.16 -10.31
C GLN A 291 -33.53 7.58 -11.43
N GLY A 292 -34.13 7.54 -12.62
CA GLY A 292 -33.54 6.99 -13.82
C GLY A 292 -32.21 7.68 -14.13
N TYR A 293 -31.19 6.86 -14.33
CA TYR A 293 -30.21 7.16 -15.35
C TYR A 293 -30.96 7.10 -16.68
N GLU A 294 -31.44 8.25 -17.15
CA GLU A 294 -31.81 8.42 -18.55
C GLU A 294 -30.49 8.47 -19.34
N PRO A 295 -30.18 7.46 -20.17
CA PRO A 295 -29.18 7.70 -21.20
C PRO A 295 -29.75 8.79 -22.09
N ILE A 296 -28.94 9.79 -22.41
CA ILE A 296 -29.27 10.78 -23.44
C ILE A 296 -29.71 9.99 -24.67
N ALA A 297 -31.00 10.04 -24.97
CA ALA A 297 -31.55 9.52 -26.21
C ALA A 297 -30.96 10.36 -27.34
N SER A 298 -29.82 9.91 -27.87
CA SER A 298 -29.45 10.23 -29.23
C SER A 298 -30.52 9.62 -30.12
N GLN A 299 -31.47 10.45 -30.58
CA GLN A 299 -32.10 10.26 -31.87
C GLN A 299 -30.99 10.17 -32.91
N ASP A 300 -30.53 8.95 -33.16
CA ASP A 300 -30.17 8.42 -34.48
C ASP A 300 -29.67 6.98 -34.32
N GLY A 301 -30.61 6.04 -34.46
CA GLY A 301 -30.51 4.93 -35.41
C GLY A 301 -29.23 4.06 -35.50
N GLN A 302 -28.41 3.89 -34.48
CA GLN A 302 -27.40 2.83 -34.46
C GLN A 302 -27.42 2.05 -33.14
N ALA A 303 -27.66 0.75 -33.27
CA ALA A 303 -27.70 -0.22 -32.19
C ALA A 303 -26.51 -0.03 -31.24
N LEU A 304 -26.80 0.39 -30.00
CA LEU A 304 -25.86 0.38 -28.89
C LEU A 304 -25.42 -1.07 -28.65
N THR A 305 -24.29 -1.44 -29.27
CA THR A 305 -23.50 -2.59 -28.87
C THR A 305 -23.25 -2.48 -27.38
N ARG A 306 -23.92 -3.33 -26.59
CA ARG A 306 -23.42 -3.76 -25.27
C ARG A 306 -21.94 -4.00 -25.44
N ALA A 307 -21.08 -3.22 -24.78
CA ALA A 307 -19.67 -3.52 -24.73
C ALA A 307 -19.58 -4.98 -24.24
N PRO A 308 -19.04 -5.90 -25.05
CA PRO A 308 -18.93 -7.28 -24.63
C PRO A 308 -18.10 -7.29 -23.34
N PHE A 309 -18.48 -8.13 -22.37
CA PHE A 309 -17.56 -8.58 -21.33
C PHE A 309 -16.37 -9.23 -22.05
N LEU A 310 -15.41 -8.43 -22.52
CA LEU A 310 -14.15 -8.97 -22.98
C LEU A 310 -13.56 -9.67 -21.76
N PRO A 311 -13.13 -10.93 -21.88
CA PRO A 311 -12.59 -11.65 -20.75
C PRO A 311 -11.41 -10.85 -20.20
N TYR A 312 -11.53 -10.37 -18.96
CA TYR A 312 -10.50 -9.59 -18.25
C TYR A 312 -9.12 -10.27 -18.32
N TRP A 313 -9.10 -11.60 -18.39
CA TRP A 313 -7.94 -12.44 -18.66
C TRP A 313 -7.21 -12.14 -19.97
N HIS A 314 -7.92 -11.85 -21.06
CA HIS A 314 -7.32 -11.49 -22.34
C HIS A 314 -6.65 -10.11 -22.25
N LEU A 315 -7.29 -9.15 -21.56
CA LEU A 315 -6.67 -7.86 -21.28
C LEU A 315 -5.41 -8.00 -20.42
N LEU A 316 -5.44 -8.85 -19.38
CA LEU A 316 -4.26 -9.15 -18.56
C LEU A 316 -3.13 -9.79 -19.37
N LEU A 317 -3.45 -10.71 -20.29
CA LEU A 317 -2.47 -11.30 -21.20
C LEU A 317 -1.86 -10.25 -22.13
N ASP A 318 -2.68 -9.40 -22.74
CA ASP A 318 -2.22 -8.32 -23.61
C ASP A 318 -1.30 -7.33 -22.85
N SER A 319 -1.64 -6.99 -21.60
CA SER A 319 -0.82 -6.14 -20.73
C SER A 319 0.46 -6.81 -20.24
N THR A 320 0.46 -8.15 -20.12
CA THR A 320 1.65 -8.93 -19.80
C THR A 320 2.60 -8.96 -20.99
N VAL A 321 2.09 -9.24 -22.19
CA VAL A 321 2.84 -9.17 -23.45
C VAL A 321 3.39 -7.75 -23.69
N LEU A 322 2.64 -6.72 -23.33
CA LEU A 322 3.09 -5.33 -23.41
C LEU A 322 4.27 -5.05 -22.47
N GLY A 323 4.31 -5.65 -21.28
CA GLY A 323 5.46 -5.56 -20.37
C GLY A 323 6.76 -6.11 -20.95
N PHE A 324 6.69 -7.09 -21.86
CA PHE A 324 7.85 -7.59 -22.60
C PHE A 324 8.25 -6.70 -23.79
N LYS A 325 7.31 -5.92 -24.33
CA LYS A 325 7.56 -5.01 -25.46
C LYS A 325 8.08 -3.64 -25.02
N ASP A 326 7.64 -3.16 -23.86
CA ASP A 326 8.01 -1.88 -23.30
C ASP A 326 8.90 -2.06 -22.07
N ALA A 327 10.18 -1.73 -22.21
CA ALA A 327 11.17 -1.89 -21.16
C ALA A 327 10.84 -1.10 -19.89
N GLN A 328 10.11 0.03 -19.97
CA GLN A 328 9.73 0.78 -18.76
C GLN A 328 8.65 0.05 -17.96
N ILE A 329 7.65 -0.52 -18.66
CA ILE A 329 6.56 -1.30 -18.03
C ILE A 329 7.12 -2.60 -17.46
N GLY A 330 7.97 -3.31 -18.23
CA GLY A 330 8.63 -4.53 -17.78
C GLY A 330 9.52 -4.31 -16.55
N LEU A 331 10.31 -3.22 -16.51
CA LEU A 331 11.07 -2.85 -15.32
C LEU A 331 10.18 -2.46 -14.14
N GLY A 332 9.02 -1.84 -14.41
CA GLY A 332 8.00 -1.58 -13.41
C GLY A 332 7.51 -2.89 -12.76
N TYR A 333 7.11 -3.89 -13.56
CA TYR A 333 6.67 -5.20 -13.06
C TYR A 333 7.78 -5.91 -12.28
N LEU A 334 9.01 -5.95 -12.80
CA LEU A 334 10.13 -6.60 -12.12
C LEU A 334 10.51 -5.88 -10.81
N GLY A 335 10.49 -4.55 -10.80
CA GLY A 335 10.71 -3.78 -9.58
C GLY A 335 9.60 -4.01 -8.54
N GLY A 336 8.35 -4.11 -8.98
CA GLY A 336 7.20 -4.48 -8.14
C GLY A 336 7.32 -5.89 -7.55
N PHE A 337 7.76 -6.86 -8.36
CA PHE A 337 8.08 -8.22 -7.93
C PHE A 337 9.12 -8.21 -6.79
N VAL A 338 10.27 -7.54 -6.99
CA VAL A 338 11.34 -7.45 -5.98
C VAL A 338 10.88 -6.73 -4.73
N ALA A 339 10.13 -5.64 -4.89
CA ALA A 339 9.57 -4.86 -3.79
C ALA A 339 8.67 -5.71 -2.88
N ARG A 340 7.72 -6.46 -3.48
CA ARG A 340 6.75 -7.28 -2.75
C ARG A 340 7.40 -8.49 -2.09
N ALA A 341 8.32 -9.15 -2.78
CA ALA A 341 9.14 -10.18 -2.17
C ALA A 341 9.90 -9.61 -0.95
N SER A 342 10.51 -8.43 -1.09
CA SER A 342 11.39 -7.82 -0.06
C SER A 342 10.65 -7.53 1.23
N SER A 343 9.37 -7.15 1.12
CA SER A 343 8.51 -7.00 2.28
C SER A 343 8.37 -8.27 3.10
N VAL A 344 8.08 -9.40 2.44
CA VAL A 344 7.96 -10.71 3.11
C VAL A 344 9.30 -11.15 3.69
N GLY A 345 10.40 -10.89 2.99
CA GLY A 345 11.76 -11.08 3.51
C GLY A 345 11.96 -10.40 4.87
N ILE A 346 11.56 -9.13 4.97
CA ILE A 346 11.71 -8.32 6.18
C ILE A 346 10.72 -8.73 7.27
N SER A 347 9.42 -8.85 6.97
CA SER A 347 8.39 -9.01 7.99
C SER A 347 8.15 -10.47 8.45
N LEU A 348 8.67 -11.46 7.71
CA LEU A 348 8.44 -12.87 8.01
C LEU A 348 9.77 -13.63 8.14
N PHE A 349 10.70 -13.49 7.19
CA PHE A 349 11.92 -14.27 7.21
C PHE A 349 12.98 -13.75 8.20
N ILE A 350 13.09 -12.43 8.45
CA ILE A 350 13.99 -11.92 9.49
C ILE A 350 13.57 -12.43 10.89
N PRO A 351 12.30 -12.28 11.33
CA PRO A 351 11.85 -12.87 12.61
C PRO A 351 12.06 -14.38 12.67
N LEU A 352 11.74 -15.11 11.58
CA LEU A 352 11.95 -16.56 11.50
C LEU A 352 13.44 -16.94 11.65
N TYR A 353 14.34 -16.20 10.99
CA TYR A 353 15.79 -16.42 11.08
C TYR A 353 16.29 -16.26 12.51
N ILE A 354 15.85 -15.19 13.19
CA ILE A 354 16.23 -14.90 14.58
C ILE A 354 15.68 -15.98 15.50
N ASN A 355 14.40 -16.35 15.37
CA ASN A 355 13.80 -17.42 16.17
C ASN A 355 14.55 -18.74 15.99
N ALA A 356 14.84 -19.13 14.75
CA ALA A 356 15.60 -20.34 14.45
C ALA A 356 17.03 -20.30 15.01
N TYR A 357 17.71 -19.14 14.96
CA TYR A 357 19.04 -18.97 15.54
C TYR A 357 19.05 -19.20 17.06
N PHE A 358 18.08 -18.64 17.80
CA PHE A 358 17.98 -18.83 19.25
C PHE A 358 17.63 -20.29 19.63
N ILE A 359 16.80 -20.97 18.83
CA ILE A 359 16.42 -22.37 19.08
C ILE A 359 17.58 -23.32 18.76
N ARG A 360 18.26 -23.15 17.61
CA ARG A 360 19.36 -24.04 17.18
C ARG A 360 20.58 -23.98 18.10
N ASN A 361 20.88 -22.81 18.65
CA ASN A 361 21.99 -22.63 19.60
C ASN A 361 21.61 -23.01 21.04
N GLY A 362 20.39 -23.51 21.29
CA GLY A 362 19.95 -23.94 22.61
C GLY A 362 19.57 -22.81 23.58
N PHE A 363 19.59 -21.55 23.13
CA PHE A 363 19.22 -20.40 23.96
C PHE A 363 17.72 -20.38 24.29
N CYS A 364 16.89 -20.97 23.43
CA CYS A 364 15.43 -21.06 23.60
C CYS A 364 14.92 -22.50 23.42
N GLN A 365 15.42 -23.44 24.23
CA GLN A 365 15.08 -24.88 24.13
C GLN A 365 14.08 -25.45 25.15
N GLY A 366 13.41 -24.68 25.99
CA GLY A 366 12.42 -25.28 26.92
C GLY A 366 11.09 -25.67 26.28
N SER A 367 10.36 -26.51 27.01
CA SER A 367 8.95 -26.82 26.79
C SER A 367 8.09 -25.58 27.09
N PRO A 368 6.90 -25.40 26.47
CA PRO A 368 6.00 -24.27 26.74
C PRO A 368 5.70 -24.03 28.24
N ASN A 369 5.88 -25.07 29.07
CA ASN A 369 5.63 -25.07 30.52
C ASN A 369 6.89 -24.98 31.40
N ASP A 370 8.11 -24.84 30.85
CA ASP A 370 9.32 -24.79 31.67
C ASP A 370 9.47 -23.43 32.40
N PRO A 371 9.61 -23.41 33.74
CA PRO A 371 9.64 -22.18 34.53
C PRO A 371 11.04 -21.56 34.67
N SER A 372 12.06 -22.04 33.97
CA SER A 372 13.44 -21.58 34.16
C SER A 372 13.61 -20.10 33.78
N PRO A 373 14.08 -19.24 34.70
CA PRO A 373 14.13 -17.78 34.47
C PRO A 373 15.18 -17.37 33.43
N GLU A 374 16.27 -18.13 33.26
CA GLU A 374 17.30 -17.85 32.26
C GLU A 374 16.83 -18.14 30.84
N LEU A 375 16.09 -19.23 30.64
CA LEU A 375 15.47 -19.58 29.37
C LEU A 375 14.44 -18.53 28.94
N LYS A 376 13.59 -18.06 29.87
CA LYS A 376 12.64 -16.97 29.60
C LYS A 376 13.35 -15.70 29.14
N LYS A 377 14.53 -15.40 29.70
CA LYS A 377 15.30 -14.19 29.36
C LYS A 377 15.88 -14.26 27.94
N GLU A 378 16.40 -15.42 27.53
CA GLU A 378 16.99 -15.60 26.19
C GLU A 378 15.90 -15.75 25.11
N CYS A 379 14.82 -16.50 25.35
CA CYS A 379 13.67 -16.52 24.44
C CYS A 379 13.07 -15.11 24.25
N ARG A 380 12.99 -14.32 25.33
CA ARG A 380 12.57 -12.92 25.28
C ARG A 380 13.48 -12.08 24.40
N ALA A 381 14.78 -12.28 24.47
CA ALA A 381 15.75 -11.54 23.66
C ALA A 381 15.52 -11.75 22.16
N ALA A 382 15.06 -12.94 21.74
CA ALA A 382 14.71 -13.22 20.35
C ALA A 382 13.59 -12.32 19.81
N TYR A 383 12.51 -12.10 20.59
CA TYR A 383 11.41 -11.21 20.18
C TYR A 383 11.86 -9.75 20.07
N VAL A 384 12.61 -9.28 21.06
CA VAL A 384 13.11 -7.89 21.07
C VAL A 384 14.05 -7.67 19.89
N LEU A 385 14.96 -8.61 19.64
CA LEU A 385 15.87 -8.53 18.50
C LEU A 385 15.13 -8.58 17.15
N ALA A 386 14.11 -9.44 17.02
CA ALA A 386 13.29 -9.51 15.82
C ALA A 386 12.54 -8.20 15.55
N ALA A 387 11.96 -7.60 16.59
CA ALA A 387 11.30 -6.30 16.50
C ALA A 387 12.30 -5.18 16.16
N GLU A 388 13.49 -5.17 16.78
CA GLU A 388 14.54 -4.17 16.54
C GLU A 388 15.05 -4.22 15.10
N LEU A 389 15.45 -5.39 14.59
CA LEU A 389 16.04 -5.50 13.25
C LEU A 389 15.03 -5.20 12.14
N THR A 390 13.81 -5.74 12.27
CA THR A 390 12.70 -5.46 11.34
C THR A 390 12.32 -3.98 11.39
N GLY A 391 12.31 -3.40 12.59
CA GLY A 391 11.93 -2.00 12.78
C GLY A 391 12.95 -1.00 12.25
N VAL A 392 14.25 -1.27 12.42
CA VAL A 392 15.29 -0.43 11.82
C VAL A 392 15.19 -0.45 10.30
N SER A 393 15.02 -1.63 9.69
CA SER A 393 14.83 -1.74 8.24
C SER A 393 13.65 -0.88 7.75
N GLN A 394 12.50 -0.98 8.41
CA GLN A 394 11.30 -0.23 8.02
C GLN A 394 11.39 1.27 8.30
N LEU A 395 12.03 1.67 9.40
CA LEU A 395 12.27 3.08 9.73
C LEU A 395 13.16 3.75 8.68
N ILE A 396 14.27 3.10 8.30
CA ILE A 396 15.14 3.60 7.25
C ILE A 396 14.42 3.63 5.91
N ALA A 397 13.62 2.62 5.58
CA ALA A 397 12.78 2.62 4.39
C ALA A 397 11.85 3.85 4.36
N LEU A 398 11.17 4.16 5.47
CA LEU A 398 10.30 5.33 5.58
C LEU A 398 11.06 6.65 5.37
N LEU A 399 12.22 6.80 6.01
CA LEU A 399 13.07 7.99 5.88
C LEU A 399 13.62 8.17 4.46
N CYS A 400 13.94 7.08 3.77
CA CYS A 400 14.46 7.10 2.41
C CYS A 400 13.36 7.25 1.33
N ALA A 401 12.08 7.04 1.64
CA ALA A 401 11.01 7.10 0.66
C ALA A 401 10.91 8.45 -0.09
N PRO A 402 10.94 9.63 0.59
CA PRO A 402 10.91 10.92 -0.08
C PRO A 402 12.16 11.16 -0.95
N LEU A 403 13.31 10.68 -0.48
CA LEU A 403 14.58 10.79 -1.19
C LEU A 403 14.54 10.01 -2.52
N PHE A 404 14.11 8.74 -2.49
CA PHE A 404 13.94 7.95 -3.71
C PHE A 404 12.86 8.50 -4.63
N GLY A 405 11.81 9.13 -4.09
CA GLY A 405 10.79 9.83 -4.87
C GLY A 405 11.39 10.96 -5.68
N TYR A 406 12.14 11.85 -5.02
CA TYR A 406 12.84 12.96 -5.68
C TYR A 406 13.90 12.47 -6.67
N LEU A 407 14.71 11.49 -6.30
CA LEU A 407 15.77 10.95 -7.15
C LEU A 407 15.21 10.26 -8.40
N SER A 408 14.11 9.52 -8.26
CA SER A 408 13.42 8.84 -9.37
C SER A 408 13.00 9.84 -10.45
N ASP A 409 12.59 11.05 -10.06
CA ASP A 409 12.25 12.14 -10.98
C ASP A 409 13.41 12.86 -11.59
N ARG A 410 14.48 13.05 -10.82
CA ARG A 410 15.65 13.77 -11.33
C ARG A 410 16.43 12.92 -12.33
N TYR A 411 16.56 11.61 -12.09
CA TYR A 411 17.44 10.72 -12.84
C TYR A 411 16.67 9.71 -13.72
N ARG A 412 15.83 10.22 -14.63
CA ARG A 412 14.90 9.41 -15.47
C ARG A 412 15.55 8.61 -16.59
N ARG A 413 16.71 9.04 -17.10
CA ARG A 413 17.27 8.52 -18.37
C ARG A 413 17.79 7.09 -18.26
N PHE A 414 18.35 6.73 -17.10
CA PHE A 414 18.97 5.42 -16.84
C PHE A 414 18.37 4.65 -15.66
N ASN A 415 17.28 5.15 -15.05
CA ASN A 415 16.68 4.56 -13.85
C ASN A 415 17.71 4.31 -12.72
N VAL A 416 18.70 5.19 -12.62
CA VAL A 416 19.83 5.07 -11.69
C VAL A 416 19.38 4.77 -10.25
N PRO A 417 18.33 5.42 -9.71
CA PRO A 417 17.87 5.14 -8.34
C PRO A 417 17.41 3.68 -8.14
N LEU A 418 16.76 3.06 -9.14
CA LEU A 418 16.36 1.66 -9.08
C LEU A 418 17.56 0.71 -9.08
N LEU A 419 18.59 1.04 -9.87
CA LEU A 419 19.83 0.25 -9.93
C LEU A 419 20.59 0.34 -8.60
N ILE A 420 20.71 1.54 -8.03
CA ILE A 420 21.33 1.76 -6.71
C ILE A 420 20.59 0.95 -5.65
N ALA A 421 19.25 1.01 -5.62
CA ALA A 421 18.44 0.23 -4.69
C ALA A 421 18.67 -1.29 -4.85
N SER A 422 18.83 -1.77 -6.08
CA SER A 422 19.11 -3.18 -6.36
C SER A 422 20.50 -3.59 -5.85
N VAL A 423 21.52 -2.74 -5.99
CA VAL A 423 22.87 -2.98 -5.42
C VAL A 423 22.82 -3.06 -3.90
N PHE A 424 22.13 -2.14 -3.24
CA PHE A 424 21.89 -2.20 -1.79
C PHE A 424 21.19 -3.51 -1.39
N GLY A 425 20.25 -3.99 -2.20
CA GLY A 425 19.54 -5.25 -1.97
C GLY A 425 20.44 -6.46 -2.07
N ILE A 426 21.23 -6.56 -3.14
CA ILE A 426 22.19 -7.66 -3.33
C ILE A 426 23.16 -7.71 -2.15
N ALA A 427 23.79 -6.57 -1.83
CA ALA A 427 24.77 -6.51 -0.76
C ALA A 427 24.13 -6.76 0.63
N GLY A 428 22.99 -6.15 0.92
CA GLY A 428 22.27 -6.30 2.19
C GLY A 428 21.79 -7.72 2.43
N TYR A 429 21.07 -8.33 1.47
CA TYR A 429 20.57 -9.70 1.64
C TYR A 429 21.68 -10.75 1.65
N THR A 430 22.73 -10.59 0.83
CA THR A 430 23.88 -11.50 0.84
C THR A 430 24.64 -11.41 2.17
N ALA A 431 24.88 -10.19 2.66
CA ALA A 431 25.53 -9.99 3.95
C ALA A 431 24.68 -10.56 5.10
N PHE A 432 23.36 -10.37 5.09
CA PHE A 432 22.46 -10.92 6.10
C PHE A 432 22.46 -12.46 6.10
N ALA A 433 22.47 -13.08 4.92
CA ALA A 433 22.52 -14.53 4.77
C ALA A 433 23.82 -15.16 5.30
N GLN A 434 24.91 -14.38 5.36
CA GLN A 434 26.24 -14.82 5.82
C GLN A 434 26.50 -14.46 7.30
N LEU A 435 25.55 -13.83 7.99
CA LEU A 435 25.71 -13.47 9.39
C LEU A 435 25.83 -14.71 10.27
N GLN A 436 26.94 -14.82 10.99
CA GLN A 436 27.14 -15.87 11.99
C GLN A 436 26.21 -15.68 13.20
N SER A 437 26.00 -14.44 13.63
CA SER A 437 25.06 -14.08 14.69
C SER A 437 24.27 -12.82 14.29
N PRO A 438 22.93 -12.82 14.46
CA PRO A 438 22.10 -11.64 14.26
C PRO A 438 22.15 -10.67 15.45
N GLU A 439 22.85 -10.99 16.54
CA GLU A 439 22.91 -10.15 17.74
C GLU A 439 23.76 -8.89 17.48
N PRO A 440 23.33 -7.68 17.92
CA PRO A 440 24.05 -6.43 17.68
C PRO A 440 25.25 -6.24 18.61
N LYS A 441 25.35 -7.03 19.69
CA LYS A 441 26.45 -7.01 20.64
C LYS A 441 26.98 -8.42 20.80
N ASN A 442 28.29 -8.55 21.00
CA ASN A 442 28.91 -9.83 21.30
C ASN A 442 28.63 -10.22 22.76
N ILE A 443 27.51 -10.88 23.00
CA ILE A 443 27.15 -11.41 24.31
C ILE A 443 27.78 -12.80 24.43
N ASN A 444 28.56 -13.04 25.50
CA ASN A 444 29.12 -14.36 25.82
C ASN A 444 29.94 -15.02 24.67
N GLY A 445 30.61 -14.22 23.82
CA GLY A 445 31.44 -14.75 22.73
C GLY A 445 30.66 -15.27 21.50
N ARG A 446 29.34 -15.02 21.42
CA ARG A 446 28.46 -15.42 20.29
C ARG A 446 28.75 -14.70 18.97
N GLY A 447 29.66 -13.73 18.94
CA GLY A 447 30.15 -13.08 17.71
C GLY A 447 29.26 -11.95 17.17
N GLY A 448 28.29 -11.47 17.94
CA GLY A 448 27.39 -10.38 17.52
C GLY A 448 28.11 -9.06 17.25
N SER A 449 27.67 -8.33 16.23
CA SER A 449 28.28 -7.07 15.77
C SER A 449 27.23 -6.02 15.40
N PRO A 450 27.44 -4.73 15.74
CA PRO A 450 26.48 -3.66 15.41
C PRO A 450 26.33 -3.44 13.90
N VAL A 451 27.20 -4.06 13.08
CA VAL A 451 27.10 -4.07 11.61
C VAL A 451 25.76 -4.65 11.13
N VAL A 452 25.08 -5.49 11.93
CA VAL A 452 23.74 -5.99 11.60
C VAL A 452 22.74 -4.86 11.31
N PHE A 453 22.82 -3.74 12.03
CA PHE A 453 21.94 -2.58 11.79
C PHE A 453 22.22 -1.91 10.46
N LEU A 454 23.48 -1.85 10.03
CA LEU A 454 23.85 -1.35 8.71
C LEU A 454 23.29 -2.28 7.63
N ILE A 455 23.44 -3.59 7.79
CA ILE A 455 22.95 -4.59 6.83
C ILE A 455 21.43 -4.48 6.65
N VAL A 456 20.65 -4.46 7.74
CA VAL A 456 19.19 -4.34 7.65
C VAL A 456 18.76 -2.96 7.14
N SER A 457 19.55 -1.91 7.37
CA SER A 457 19.32 -0.60 6.76
C SER A 457 19.46 -0.65 5.23
N MET A 458 20.46 -1.37 4.71
CA MET A 458 20.61 -1.58 3.26
C MET A 458 19.42 -2.35 2.66
N ILE A 459 18.93 -3.37 3.38
CA ILE A 459 17.72 -4.11 3.00
C ILE A 459 16.50 -3.17 2.91
N GLY A 460 16.29 -2.32 3.92
CA GLY A 460 15.21 -1.33 3.92
C GLY A 460 15.31 -0.31 2.78
N ILE A 461 16.52 0.21 2.50
CA ILE A 461 16.81 1.11 1.37
C ILE A 461 16.46 0.44 0.04
N SER A 462 16.86 -0.82 -0.14
CA SER A 462 16.56 -1.59 -1.34
C SER A 462 15.06 -1.76 -1.56
N GLN A 463 14.34 -2.17 -0.50
CA GLN A 463 12.90 -2.37 -0.55
C GLN A 463 12.17 -1.09 -0.99
N ILE A 464 12.42 0.04 -0.31
CA ILE A 464 11.73 1.29 -0.64
C ILE A 464 12.13 1.83 -2.01
N GLY A 465 13.40 1.68 -2.39
CA GLY A 465 13.88 2.10 -3.70
C GLY A 465 13.20 1.32 -4.82
N ALA A 466 13.06 0.00 -4.67
CA ALA A 466 12.31 -0.84 -5.61
C ALA A 466 10.84 -0.43 -5.69
N ILE A 467 10.20 -0.21 -4.54
CA ILE A 467 8.80 0.27 -4.43
C ILE A 467 8.60 1.58 -5.19
N VAL A 468 9.36 2.62 -4.83
CA VAL A 468 9.11 3.98 -5.31
C VAL A 468 9.46 4.12 -6.79
N CYS A 469 10.57 3.51 -7.21
CA CYS A 469 11.02 3.60 -8.59
C CYS A 469 10.16 2.76 -9.54
N SER A 470 9.67 1.59 -9.12
CA SER A 470 8.81 0.75 -9.96
C SER A 470 7.44 1.40 -10.21
N LEU A 471 6.83 2.01 -9.19
CA LEU A 471 5.61 2.80 -9.35
C LEU A 471 5.83 4.03 -10.24
N GLY A 472 6.94 4.75 -10.05
CA GLY A 472 7.30 5.87 -10.90
C GLY A 472 7.48 5.47 -12.37
N LEU A 473 8.06 4.30 -12.65
CA LEU A 473 8.21 3.74 -13.99
C LEU A 473 6.87 3.36 -14.62
N LEU A 474 6.00 2.71 -13.85
CA LEU A 474 4.67 2.33 -14.30
C LEU A 474 3.83 3.56 -14.65
N GLY A 475 3.85 4.57 -13.78
CA GLY A 475 3.17 5.85 -14.03
C GLY A 475 3.62 6.51 -15.33
N ARG A 476 4.92 6.51 -15.62
CA ARG A 476 5.48 7.06 -16.87
C ARG A 476 5.14 6.20 -18.09
N GLY A 477 5.24 4.88 -17.99
CA GLY A 477 4.90 3.95 -19.08
C GLY A 477 3.42 4.01 -19.48
N VAL A 478 2.56 4.43 -18.54
CA VAL A 478 1.12 4.58 -18.72
C VAL A 478 0.71 5.99 -19.16
N LEU A 479 1.32 7.05 -18.61
CA LEU A 479 0.92 8.44 -18.85
C LEU A 479 1.77 9.16 -19.90
N GLY A 480 2.93 8.61 -20.30
CA GLY A 480 3.91 9.27 -21.18
C GLY A 480 4.95 10.11 -20.41
N ASP A 481 6.06 10.46 -21.07
CA ASP A 481 7.21 11.15 -20.45
C ASP A 481 6.88 12.56 -19.88
N GLU A 482 5.80 13.20 -20.36
CA GLU A 482 5.29 14.51 -19.91
C GLU A 482 4.21 14.40 -18.80
N GLY A 483 3.76 13.19 -18.47
CA GLY A 483 2.75 12.97 -17.44
C GLY A 483 3.32 13.21 -16.05
N GLY A 484 2.93 14.32 -15.41
CA GLY A 484 3.17 14.58 -13.99
C GLY A 484 2.52 13.51 -13.13
N TYR A 485 3.29 12.46 -12.80
CA TYR A 485 2.89 11.40 -11.89
C TYR A 485 2.78 11.96 -10.45
N ASN A 486 1.68 11.66 -9.75
CA ASN A 486 1.51 12.04 -8.35
C ASN A 486 1.86 10.83 -7.46
N LEU A 487 3.16 10.73 -7.12
CA LEU A 487 3.77 9.65 -6.34
C LEU A 487 3.01 9.30 -5.04
N SER A 488 2.38 10.30 -4.43
CA SER A 488 1.69 10.20 -3.15
C SER A 488 0.44 9.32 -3.18
N GLY A 489 -0.24 9.18 -4.33
CA GLY A 489 -1.41 8.31 -4.53
C GLY A 489 -1.07 6.83 -4.45
N GLN A 490 0.07 6.44 -5.03
CA GLN A 490 0.47 5.05 -5.20
C GLN A 490 1.46 4.54 -4.16
N LEU A 491 2.18 5.43 -3.43
CA LEU A 491 2.93 5.01 -2.23
C LEU A 491 2.03 4.31 -1.23
N HIS A 492 0.74 4.64 -1.25
CA HIS A 492 -0.27 4.03 -0.42
C HIS A 492 -0.44 2.52 -0.67
N ASP A 493 -0.49 2.11 -1.93
CA ASP A 493 -0.59 0.70 -2.37
C ASP A 493 0.72 -0.09 -2.18
N ALA A 494 1.80 0.64 -1.99
CA ALA A 494 3.15 0.09 -1.86
C ALA A 494 3.55 -0.11 -0.39
N GLN A 495 3.15 0.82 0.49
CA GLN A 495 3.31 0.69 1.94
C GLN A 495 2.28 -0.26 2.56
N SER A 496 1.08 -0.41 2.01
CA SER A 496 0.18 -1.53 2.33
C SER A 496 0.76 -2.90 1.96
N GLY A 497 1.76 -2.92 1.07
CA GLY A 497 2.58 -4.09 0.80
C GLY A 497 3.69 -4.35 1.82
N GLN A 498 3.89 -3.52 2.86
CA GLN A 498 5.07 -3.52 3.75
C GLN A 498 4.95 -4.42 4.99
N SER A 499 3.87 -5.19 5.14
CA SER A 499 3.73 -6.28 6.10
C SER A 499 2.56 -7.18 5.73
N GLY A 500 2.87 -8.46 5.54
CA GLY A 500 2.19 -9.46 4.72
C GLY A 500 0.73 -9.26 4.22
N LEU A 501 0.59 -9.67 2.96
CA LEU A 501 -0.51 -10.50 2.45
C LEU A 501 -1.84 -9.79 2.20
N VAL A 502 -1.74 -8.59 1.63
CA VAL A 502 -2.84 -7.97 0.89
C VAL A 502 -2.31 -7.52 -0.47
N ALA A 503 -2.44 -8.40 -1.47
CA ALA A 503 -2.62 -7.99 -2.85
C ALA A 503 -4.13 -7.91 -3.10
N ASN A 504 -4.65 -6.69 -3.11
CA ASN A 504 -5.57 -6.20 -4.14
C ASN A 504 -5.99 -4.78 -3.75
N ASP A 505 -5.39 -3.83 -4.46
CA ASP A 505 -6.03 -2.54 -4.74
C ASP A 505 -5.43 -1.80 -5.95
N ALA A 506 -4.63 -2.48 -6.78
CA ALA A 506 -4.09 -1.87 -7.99
C ALA A 506 -5.13 -1.70 -9.12
N ALA A 507 -6.44 -1.77 -8.85
CA ALA A 507 -7.45 -1.81 -9.92
C ALA A 507 -8.52 -0.71 -9.95
N GLU A 508 -8.80 0.07 -8.90
CA GLU A 508 -10.00 0.97 -8.96
C GLU A 508 -9.86 2.43 -8.49
N THR A 509 -8.65 2.99 -8.32
CA THR A 509 -8.53 4.43 -7.97
C THR A 509 -7.61 5.25 -8.87
N ALA A 510 -7.72 5.06 -10.19
CA ALA A 510 -7.42 6.15 -11.10
C ALA A 510 -8.62 7.12 -11.09
N PRO A 511 -8.44 8.41 -10.74
CA PRO A 511 -9.54 9.36 -10.83
C PRO A 511 -10.02 9.45 -12.28
N LEU A 512 -11.28 9.10 -12.52
CA LEU A 512 -12.02 9.63 -13.65
C LEU A 512 -11.95 11.16 -13.55
N VAL A 513 -11.69 11.83 -14.66
CA VAL A 513 -11.54 13.29 -14.81
C VAL A 513 -10.11 13.81 -14.64
N ALA A 514 -9.35 13.71 -15.72
CA ALA A 514 -8.57 14.84 -16.24
C ALA A 514 -8.73 14.85 -17.76
N THR A 515 -9.68 15.64 -18.24
CA THR A 515 -9.90 15.86 -19.67
C THR A 515 -8.73 16.67 -20.22
N THR A 516 -7.85 16.02 -20.97
CA THR A 516 -7.11 16.65 -22.07
C THR A 516 -6.65 15.54 -23.00
N GLN A 517 -7.25 15.52 -24.19
CA GLN A 517 -6.89 14.62 -25.28
C GLN A 517 -5.41 14.80 -25.62
N THR A 518 -4.64 13.71 -25.57
CA THR A 518 -3.55 13.43 -26.52
C THR A 518 -3.11 11.96 -26.33
N SER A 519 -3.07 11.24 -27.44
CA SER A 519 -2.70 9.82 -27.62
C SER A 519 -1.83 9.20 -26.50
N SER A 520 -2.43 8.40 -25.61
CA SER A 520 -1.71 7.63 -24.59
C SER A 520 -2.58 6.46 -24.16
N ARG A 521 -1.97 5.34 -23.73
CA ARG A 521 -2.52 3.98 -23.53
C ARG A 521 -3.54 3.89 -22.37
N SER A 522 -4.47 4.83 -22.28
CA SER A 522 -5.40 5.04 -21.18
C SER A 522 -6.44 3.93 -21.03
N HIS A 523 -6.72 3.18 -22.09
CA HIS A 523 -7.60 2.03 -22.05
C HIS A 523 -6.97 0.81 -21.33
N LEU A 524 -5.63 0.78 -21.17
CA LEU A 524 -4.91 -0.35 -20.58
C LEU A 524 -4.42 -0.09 -19.14
N LYS A 525 -4.72 1.08 -18.55
CA LYS A 525 -4.18 1.47 -17.22
C LYS A 525 -4.49 0.44 -16.13
N GLY A 526 -5.77 0.06 -16.02
CA GLY A 526 -6.21 -0.90 -15.02
C GLY A 526 -5.62 -2.29 -15.22
N SER A 527 -5.46 -2.72 -16.48
CA SER A 527 -4.88 -4.02 -16.79
C SER A 527 -3.36 -4.06 -16.53
N ILE A 528 -2.63 -2.99 -16.84
CA ILE A 528 -1.20 -2.84 -16.52
C ILE A 528 -0.98 -2.85 -15.00
N ALA A 529 -1.80 -2.10 -14.25
CA ALA A 529 -1.74 -2.12 -12.79
C ALA A 529 -2.13 -3.49 -12.20
N GLY A 530 -3.08 -4.19 -12.82
CA GLY A 530 -3.43 -5.58 -12.49
C GLY A 530 -2.27 -6.56 -12.67
N VAL A 531 -1.52 -6.47 -13.78
CA VAL A 531 -0.32 -7.30 -14.01
C VAL A 531 0.80 -6.96 -13.03
N TYR A 532 1.00 -5.67 -12.71
CA TYR A 532 1.94 -5.26 -11.66
C TYR A 532 1.61 -5.95 -10.32
N SER A 533 0.34 -5.92 -9.91
CA SER A 533 -0.12 -6.59 -8.68
C SER A 533 0.06 -8.11 -8.75
N LEU A 534 -0.31 -8.73 -9.89
CA LEU A 534 -0.17 -10.18 -10.10
C LEU A 534 1.30 -10.61 -10.03
N SER A 535 2.21 -9.83 -10.62
CA SER A 535 3.65 -10.09 -10.56
C SER A 535 4.18 -10.01 -9.12
N GLY A 536 3.69 -9.04 -8.35
CA GLY A 536 4.00 -8.89 -6.92
C GLY A 536 3.49 -10.06 -6.08
N GLY A 537 2.24 -10.47 -6.26
CA GLY A 537 1.65 -11.63 -5.59
C GLY A 537 2.35 -12.94 -5.97
N GLY A 538 2.72 -13.11 -7.24
CA GLY A 538 3.55 -14.23 -7.70
C GLY A 538 4.91 -14.29 -6.99
N ALA A 539 5.53 -13.13 -6.74
CA ALA A 539 6.77 -13.04 -5.98
C ALA A 539 6.61 -13.52 -4.53
N ILE A 540 5.50 -13.12 -3.89
CA ILE A 540 5.15 -13.53 -2.52
C ILE A 540 4.91 -15.04 -2.46
N LEU A 541 4.09 -15.58 -3.37
CA LEU A 541 3.81 -17.02 -3.43
C LEU A 541 5.08 -17.84 -3.63
N LEU A 542 5.95 -17.39 -4.54
CA LEU A 542 7.23 -18.03 -4.80
C LEU A 542 8.12 -18.00 -3.56
N LEU A 543 8.34 -16.82 -2.96
CA LEU A 543 9.24 -16.68 -1.83
C LEU A 543 8.71 -17.38 -0.56
N THR A 544 7.41 -17.32 -0.29
CA THR A 544 6.82 -17.94 0.91
C THR A 544 6.92 -19.46 0.86
N LYS A 545 6.49 -20.10 -0.24
CA LYS A 545 6.53 -21.56 -0.34
C LYS A 545 7.95 -22.09 -0.58
N LEU A 546 8.64 -21.57 -1.59
CA LEU A 546 9.99 -22.06 -1.92
C LEU A 546 11.01 -21.62 -0.87
N GLY A 547 10.95 -20.37 -0.41
CA GLY A 547 11.84 -19.86 0.63
C GLY A 547 11.62 -20.57 1.97
N GLY A 548 10.36 -20.80 2.37
CA GLY A 548 10.06 -21.56 3.59
C GLY A 548 10.62 -22.98 3.55
N SER A 549 10.41 -23.70 2.44
CA SER A 549 10.94 -25.05 2.26
C SER A 549 12.48 -25.08 2.21
N LEU A 550 13.12 -24.14 1.53
CA LEU A 550 14.59 -24.04 1.45
C LEU A 550 15.23 -23.61 2.78
N PHE A 551 14.53 -22.83 3.59
CA PHE A 551 14.98 -22.42 4.91
C PHE A 551 15.24 -23.64 5.82
N ASP A 552 14.35 -24.63 5.75
CA ASP A 552 14.45 -25.85 6.56
C ASP A 552 15.38 -26.90 5.94
N THR A 553 15.36 -27.08 4.62
CA THR A 553 16.09 -28.17 3.93
C THR A 553 17.52 -27.83 3.52
N LEU A 554 17.78 -26.60 3.08
CA LEU A 554 19.07 -26.20 2.52
C LEU A 554 19.90 -25.39 3.51
N SER A 555 19.41 -24.22 3.93
CA SER A 555 20.07 -23.37 4.93
C SER A 555 19.13 -22.27 5.42
N THR A 556 19.33 -21.79 6.66
CA THR A 556 18.59 -20.64 7.22
C THR A 556 18.79 -19.35 6.43
N GLY A 557 19.90 -19.25 5.68
CA GLY A 557 20.19 -18.13 4.77
C GLY A 557 19.49 -18.19 3.41
N ALA A 558 18.90 -19.34 3.03
CA ALA A 558 18.41 -19.57 1.67
C ALA A 558 17.35 -18.56 1.17
N PRO A 559 16.34 -18.15 1.97
CA PRO A 559 15.40 -17.12 1.54
C PRO A 559 16.10 -15.81 1.19
N PHE A 560 17.10 -15.38 1.97
CA PHE A 560 17.82 -14.14 1.71
C PHE A 560 18.69 -14.21 0.46
N TYR A 561 19.30 -15.37 0.15
CA TYR A 561 19.97 -15.57 -1.13
C TYR A 561 19.01 -15.49 -2.32
N MET A 562 17.79 -16.04 -2.21
CA MET A 562 16.77 -15.84 -3.25
C MET A 562 16.47 -14.36 -3.48
N MET A 563 16.42 -13.56 -2.42
CA MET A 563 16.19 -12.12 -2.51
C MET A 563 17.35 -11.36 -3.14
N ALA A 564 18.58 -11.77 -2.85
CA ALA A 564 19.76 -11.26 -3.53
C ALA A 564 19.72 -11.59 -5.03
N ILE A 565 19.28 -12.79 -5.41
CA ILE A 565 19.11 -13.20 -6.81
C ILE A 565 18.03 -12.35 -7.49
N PHE A 566 16.87 -12.14 -6.86
CA PHE A 566 15.82 -11.29 -7.43
C PHE A 566 16.30 -9.86 -7.67
N ASN A 567 17.07 -9.28 -6.73
CA ASN A 567 17.69 -7.98 -6.92
C ASN A 567 18.78 -7.98 -8.00
N ALA A 568 19.56 -9.06 -8.13
CA ALA A 568 20.56 -9.21 -9.20
C ALA A 568 19.91 -9.27 -10.58
N VAL A 569 18.80 -10.01 -10.72
CA VAL A 569 18.01 -10.04 -11.96
C VAL A 569 17.49 -8.64 -12.29
N LEU A 570 16.92 -7.93 -11.31
CA LEU A 570 16.46 -6.55 -11.49
C LEU A 570 17.59 -5.60 -11.92
N LEU A 571 18.78 -5.74 -11.32
CA LEU A 571 19.96 -4.94 -11.68
C LEU A 571 20.39 -5.21 -13.13
N VAL A 572 20.52 -6.48 -13.53
CA VAL A 572 20.97 -6.88 -14.87
C VAL A 572 19.96 -6.43 -15.92
N VAL A 573 18.67 -6.69 -15.72
CA VAL A 573 17.60 -6.26 -16.64
C VAL A 573 17.52 -4.73 -16.69
N GLY A 574 17.69 -4.05 -15.54
CA GLY A 574 17.74 -2.59 -15.44
C GLY A 574 18.87 -1.96 -16.24
N ILE A 575 20.09 -2.49 -16.12
CA ILE A 575 21.25 -2.04 -16.90
C ILE A 575 21.01 -2.30 -18.39
N GLY A 576 20.55 -3.51 -18.75
CA GLY A 576 20.27 -3.87 -20.14
C GLY A 576 19.23 -2.96 -20.80
N ALA A 577 18.13 -2.67 -20.10
CA ALA A 577 17.10 -1.73 -20.55
C ALA A 577 17.62 -0.29 -20.69
N GLY A 578 18.46 0.17 -19.75
CA GLY A 578 19.10 1.48 -19.82
C GLY A 578 20.04 1.62 -21.04
N LEU A 579 20.91 0.63 -21.24
CA LEU A 579 21.82 0.57 -22.39
C LEU A 579 21.05 0.52 -23.72
N TYR A 580 20.02 -0.32 -23.80
CA TYR A 580 19.18 -0.44 -24.99
C TYR A 580 18.53 0.89 -25.37
N ARG A 581 18.03 1.64 -24.38
CA ARG A 581 17.45 2.96 -24.60
C ARG A 581 18.48 3.96 -25.13
N GLU A 582 19.67 4.01 -24.52
CA GLU A 582 20.73 4.95 -24.92
C GLU A 582 21.25 4.67 -26.34
N ILE A 583 21.42 3.39 -26.71
CA ILE A 583 21.83 2.98 -28.06
C ILE A 583 20.76 3.40 -29.08
N ARG A 584 19.46 3.23 -28.75
CA ARG A 584 18.37 3.61 -29.65
C ARG A 584 18.24 5.13 -29.80
N THR A 585 18.51 5.91 -28.75
CA THR A 585 18.51 7.38 -28.82
C THR A 585 19.71 7.96 -29.55
N ARG A 586 20.84 7.24 -29.65
CA ARG A 586 22.00 7.67 -30.46
C ARG A 586 21.86 7.35 -31.95
N LYS A 587 20.98 6.40 -32.31
CA LYS A 587 20.67 6.03 -33.70
C LYS A 587 19.56 6.89 -34.34
N ARG A 588 18.83 7.67 -33.54
CA ARG A 588 17.91 8.72 -33.99
C ARG A 588 18.64 10.05 -33.90
#